data_AF-A0A377UTA1-F1
#
_entry.id   AF-A0A377UTA1-F1
#
_cell.length_a   1.000
_cell.length_b   1.000
_cell.length_c   1.000
_cell.angle_alpha   90.00
_cell.angle_beta   90.00
_cell.angle_gamma   90.00
#
_symmetry.space_group_name_H-M   'P 1'
#
loop_
_entity.id
_entity.type
_entity.pdbx_description
1 polymer ?
#
loop_
_entity_poly.entity_id
_entity_poly.type
_entity_poly.pdbx_seq_one_letter_code
_entity_poly.pdbx_strand_id
1 'polypeptide(L)'
;MVFSFDRQKNTNNPYHKVSGGSYEYFEGMGLPDLISEVKKVDDNTVQFVLTRPEAPFLADLAMDFASILSKEYADNMLKAGTPEKVDLNPIGTGPFQLLQYQKDSRILYKAFPGYWGTKPKIDRLVFSITPDASVRYAKLQKNECQVMPYPNPADIARMKEDKNITLLEQPGLNVGYLSFNTEKKPLDDVKVRQALTYAVNKEAIIKAVYQGAGQAAKNLIPPTMWGYNDDVKDYTYDPEKAKQLLKKRAWKKASPSICGRCRYSVRTTRTPAAWRR
;
A
#
# COMPACT_ATOMS: atom_id res chain seq x y z
N MET A 1 -12.94 -2.58 -20.41
CA MET A 1 -12.17 -3.69 -19.81
C MET A 1 -10.95 -4.07 -20.65
N VAL A 2 -11.09 -4.54 -21.90
CA VAL A 2 -9.94 -4.91 -22.77
C VAL A 2 -8.83 -3.85 -22.78
N PHE A 3 -9.17 -2.58 -23.04
CA PHE A 3 -8.22 -1.46 -23.00
C PHE A 3 -7.41 -1.37 -21.69
N SER A 4 -8.06 -1.56 -20.54
CA SER A 4 -7.45 -1.37 -19.22
C SER A 4 -6.36 -2.40 -18.95
N PHE A 5 -6.49 -3.62 -19.47
CA PHE A 5 -5.48 -4.66 -19.35
C PHE A 5 -4.47 -4.61 -20.52
N ASP A 6 -4.94 -4.35 -21.74
CA ASP A 6 -4.07 -4.24 -22.91
C ASP A 6 -3.07 -3.09 -22.78
N ARG A 7 -3.49 -1.95 -22.21
CA ARG A 7 -2.58 -0.83 -21.88
C ARG A 7 -1.37 -1.27 -21.06
N GLN A 8 -1.59 -2.14 -20.07
CA GLN A 8 -0.54 -2.59 -19.15
C GLN A 8 0.35 -3.65 -19.80
N LYS A 9 -0.26 -4.62 -20.50
CA LYS A 9 0.43 -5.77 -21.08
C LYS A 9 1.13 -5.49 -22.41
N ASN A 10 0.44 -4.85 -23.34
CA ASN A 10 0.86 -4.74 -24.73
C ASN A 10 1.76 -3.53 -24.92
N THR A 11 3.05 -3.77 -25.16
CA THR A 11 4.05 -2.70 -25.32
C THR A 11 3.80 -1.80 -26.53
N ASN A 12 3.01 -2.27 -27.50
CA ASN A 12 2.61 -1.50 -28.68
C ASN A 12 1.33 -0.69 -28.48
N ASN A 13 0.63 -0.84 -27.35
CA ASN A 13 -0.53 0.00 -27.05
C ASN A 13 -0.06 1.47 -26.90
N PRO A 14 -0.74 2.45 -27.53
CA PRO A 14 -0.34 3.86 -27.48
C PRO A 14 -0.26 4.43 -26.06
N TYR A 15 -1.03 3.89 -25.12
CA TYR A 15 -1.03 4.29 -23.72
C TYR A 15 0.02 3.57 -22.86
N HIS A 16 0.71 2.56 -23.39
CA HIS A 16 1.62 1.73 -22.61
C HIS A 16 2.77 2.57 -22.01
N LYS A 17 3.33 3.53 -22.74
CA LYS A 17 4.41 4.41 -22.25
C LYS A 17 3.94 5.74 -21.65
N VAL A 18 2.64 6.04 -21.71
CA VAL A 18 2.08 7.27 -21.15
C VAL A 18 2.32 7.30 -19.64
N SER A 19 2.68 8.48 -19.10
CA SER A 19 3.01 8.69 -17.69
C SER A 19 4.15 7.81 -17.15
N GLY A 20 5.05 7.36 -18.04
CA GLY A 20 6.22 6.56 -17.69
C GLY A 20 6.02 5.05 -17.83
N GLY A 21 4.77 4.57 -17.97
CA GLY A 21 4.49 3.17 -18.26
C GLY A 21 4.99 2.18 -17.20
N SER A 22 4.96 2.58 -15.93
CA SER A 22 5.35 1.72 -14.80
C SER A 22 4.13 1.01 -14.24
N TYR A 23 3.93 -0.26 -14.58
CA TYR A 23 2.76 -1.06 -14.15
C TYR A 23 3.15 -1.98 -13.00
N GLU A 24 3.61 -1.40 -11.89
CA GLU A 24 4.32 -2.12 -10.80
C GLU A 24 3.61 -3.38 -10.29
N TYR A 25 2.29 -3.31 -10.00
CA TYR A 25 1.53 -4.49 -9.56
C TYR A 25 1.35 -5.51 -10.69
N PHE A 26 1.04 -5.04 -11.90
CA PHE A 26 0.80 -5.92 -13.04
C PHE A 26 2.07 -6.73 -13.38
N GLU A 27 3.21 -6.06 -13.42
CA GLU A 27 4.53 -6.67 -13.63
C GLU A 27 4.98 -7.50 -12.43
N GLY A 28 4.87 -6.96 -11.22
CA GLY A 28 5.31 -7.63 -9.99
C GLY A 28 4.52 -8.90 -9.64
N MET A 29 3.27 -8.99 -10.10
CA MET A 29 2.43 -10.20 -9.98
C MET A 29 2.63 -11.19 -11.14
N GLY A 30 3.49 -10.88 -12.12
CA GLY A 30 3.75 -11.76 -13.26
C GLY A 30 2.55 -11.89 -14.22
N LEU A 31 1.65 -10.91 -14.25
CA LEU A 31 0.47 -10.93 -15.12
C LEU A 31 0.80 -10.88 -16.63
N PRO A 32 1.90 -10.24 -17.10
CA PRO A 32 2.30 -10.34 -18.51
C PRO A 32 2.49 -11.78 -19.00
N ASP A 33 3.06 -12.65 -18.16
CA ASP A 33 3.33 -14.05 -18.47
C ASP A 33 2.11 -14.94 -18.22
N LEU A 34 1.28 -14.58 -17.24
CA LEU A 34 0.07 -15.34 -16.89
C LEU A 34 -1.05 -15.13 -17.92
N ILE A 35 -1.38 -13.88 -18.25
CA ILE A 35 -2.51 -13.56 -19.12
C ILE A 35 -2.04 -13.73 -20.56
N SER A 36 -2.47 -14.78 -21.25
CA SER A 36 -2.17 -14.99 -22.66
C SER A 36 -2.91 -13.99 -23.56
N GLU A 37 -4.19 -13.75 -23.29
CA GLU A 37 -5.03 -12.83 -24.07
C GLU A 37 -6.23 -12.33 -23.25
N VAL A 38 -6.72 -11.15 -23.62
CA VAL A 38 -7.97 -10.58 -23.11
C VAL A 38 -8.88 -10.32 -24.30
N LYS A 39 -9.84 -11.23 -24.50
CA LYS A 39 -10.73 -11.25 -25.66
C LYS A 39 -12.01 -10.47 -25.38
N LYS A 40 -12.40 -9.64 -26.34
CA LYS A 40 -13.80 -9.19 -26.47
C LYS A 40 -14.56 -10.32 -27.16
N VAL A 41 -15.45 -11.00 -26.44
CA VAL A 41 -16.34 -12.01 -27.03
C VAL A 41 -17.51 -11.30 -27.70
N ASP A 42 -18.12 -10.34 -27.00
CA ASP A 42 -19.14 -9.43 -27.49
C ASP A 42 -19.08 -8.09 -26.71
N ASP A 43 -20.09 -7.24 -26.85
CA ASP A 43 -20.11 -5.91 -26.19
C ASP A 43 -20.16 -5.97 -24.66
N ASN A 44 -20.69 -7.05 -24.08
CA ASN A 44 -20.88 -7.23 -22.64
C ASN A 44 -20.12 -8.44 -22.06
N THR A 45 -19.43 -9.21 -22.90
CA THR A 45 -18.68 -10.41 -22.50
C THR A 45 -17.19 -10.27 -22.81
N VAL A 46 -16.36 -10.43 -21.77
CA VAL A 46 -14.89 -10.44 -21.88
C VAL A 46 -14.35 -11.77 -21.36
N GLN A 47 -13.41 -12.35 -22.09
CA GLN A 47 -12.76 -13.60 -21.73
C GLN A 47 -11.27 -13.36 -21.48
N PHE A 48 -10.78 -13.78 -20.32
CA PHE A 48 -9.36 -13.91 -20.05
C PHE A 48 -8.92 -15.34 -20.37
N VAL A 49 -7.85 -15.50 -21.13
CA VAL A 49 -7.20 -16.80 -21.34
C VAL A 49 -5.84 -16.75 -20.68
N LEU A 50 -5.61 -17.70 -19.78
CA LEU A 50 -4.41 -17.78 -18.96
C LEU A 50 -3.49 -18.88 -19.49
N THR A 51 -2.19 -18.70 -19.34
CA THR A 51 -1.17 -19.69 -19.74
C THR A 51 -1.10 -20.89 -18.79
N ARG A 52 -1.61 -20.73 -17.57
CA ARG A 52 -1.76 -21.76 -16.55
C ARG A 52 -2.94 -21.43 -15.62
N PRO A 53 -3.48 -22.40 -14.88
CA PRO A 53 -4.39 -22.12 -13.78
C PRO A 53 -3.72 -21.25 -12.72
N GLU A 54 -4.43 -20.23 -12.23
CA GLU A 54 -3.97 -19.32 -11.19
C GLU A 54 -5.09 -19.17 -10.15
N ALA A 55 -4.95 -19.84 -9.00
CA ALA A 55 -5.99 -19.89 -7.98
C ALA A 55 -6.43 -18.51 -7.46
N PRO A 56 -5.55 -17.52 -7.23
CA PRO A 56 -5.95 -16.19 -6.76
C PRO A 56 -6.49 -15.26 -7.86
N PHE A 57 -6.52 -15.65 -9.14
CA PHE A 57 -6.79 -14.75 -10.26
C PHE A 57 -8.07 -13.91 -10.11
N LEU A 58 -9.15 -14.52 -9.60
CA LEU A 58 -10.40 -13.79 -9.38
C LEU A 58 -10.26 -12.71 -8.29
N ALA A 59 -9.50 -12.98 -7.23
CA ALA A 59 -9.19 -12.00 -6.20
C ALA A 59 -8.27 -10.89 -6.73
N ASP A 60 -7.33 -11.23 -7.60
CA ASP A 60 -6.42 -10.27 -8.23
C ASP A 60 -7.19 -9.24 -9.08
N LEU A 61 -8.22 -9.68 -9.81
CA LEU A 61 -9.10 -8.78 -10.59
C LEU A 61 -9.94 -7.82 -9.73
N ALA A 62 -10.04 -8.07 -8.42
CA ALA A 62 -10.74 -7.20 -7.48
C ALA A 62 -9.82 -6.14 -6.83
N MET A 63 -8.52 -6.16 -7.12
CA MET A 63 -7.54 -5.20 -6.60
C MET A 63 -7.60 -3.86 -7.36
N ASP A 64 -7.10 -2.80 -6.74
CA ASP A 64 -7.17 -1.43 -7.27
C ASP A 64 -6.52 -1.27 -8.65
N PHE A 65 -5.40 -1.96 -8.92
CA PHE A 65 -4.69 -1.87 -10.20
C PHE A 65 -5.50 -2.43 -11.39
N ALA A 66 -6.49 -3.29 -11.11
CA ALA A 66 -7.38 -3.88 -12.10
C ALA A 66 -8.61 -2.99 -12.40
N SER A 67 -8.62 -1.75 -11.90
CA SER A 67 -9.67 -0.76 -12.18
C SER A 67 -9.91 -0.55 -13.69
N ILE A 68 -11.18 -0.44 -14.07
CA ILE A 68 -11.57 -0.29 -15.48
C ILE A 68 -11.55 1.18 -15.89
N LEU A 69 -10.68 1.49 -16.86
CA LEU A 69 -10.55 2.81 -17.48
C LEU A 69 -11.41 2.94 -18.74
N SER A 70 -11.85 4.17 -19.03
CA SER A 70 -12.65 4.49 -20.22
C SER A 70 -11.80 4.51 -21.49
N LYS A 71 -12.08 3.59 -22.42
CA LYS A 71 -11.46 3.56 -23.76
C LYS A 71 -11.86 4.79 -24.59
N GLU A 72 -13.12 5.20 -24.52
CA GLU A 72 -13.60 6.37 -25.25
C GLU A 72 -12.86 7.65 -24.80
N TYR A 73 -12.72 7.84 -23.49
CA TYR A 73 -11.96 8.98 -22.97
C TYR A 73 -10.50 8.93 -23.41
N ALA A 74 -9.89 7.75 -23.38
CA ALA A 74 -8.53 7.54 -23.87
C ALA A 74 -8.39 7.85 -25.36
N ASP A 75 -9.33 7.47 -26.20
CA ASP A 75 -9.30 7.80 -27.63
C ASP A 75 -9.42 9.30 -27.87
N ASN A 76 -10.30 9.97 -27.12
CA ASN A 76 -10.50 11.40 -27.24
C ASN A 76 -9.25 12.18 -26.81
N MET A 77 -8.60 11.78 -25.72
CA MET A 77 -7.37 12.42 -25.24
C MET A 77 -6.17 12.14 -26.14
N LEU A 78 -6.11 10.95 -26.75
CA LEU A 78 -5.09 10.62 -27.73
C LEU A 78 -5.23 11.46 -29.01
N LYS A 79 -6.46 11.60 -29.53
CA LYS A 79 -6.77 12.48 -30.67
C LYS A 79 -6.46 13.95 -30.38
N ALA A 80 -6.70 14.38 -29.14
CA ALA A 80 -6.39 15.74 -28.68
C ALA A 80 -4.89 15.96 -28.38
N GLY A 81 -4.04 14.95 -28.57
CA GLY A 81 -2.59 15.06 -28.29
C GLY A 81 -2.24 15.26 -26.81
N THR A 82 -3.15 14.91 -25.89
CA THR A 82 -2.95 15.05 -24.43
C THR A 82 -3.28 13.75 -23.67
N PRO A 83 -2.69 12.60 -24.05
CA PRO A 83 -3.04 11.29 -23.48
C PRO A 83 -2.80 11.20 -21.97
N GLU A 84 -1.85 11.95 -21.42
CA GLU A 84 -1.55 12.03 -19.98
C GLU A 84 -2.76 12.48 -19.13
N LYS A 85 -3.74 13.17 -19.74
CA LYS A 85 -4.97 13.55 -19.05
C LYS A 85 -5.80 12.37 -18.58
N VAL A 86 -5.67 11.19 -19.21
CA VAL A 86 -6.34 9.97 -18.74
C VAL A 86 -5.91 9.60 -17.32
N ASP A 87 -4.64 9.86 -16.98
CA ASP A 87 -4.08 9.52 -15.67
C ASP A 87 -4.26 10.66 -14.66
N LEU A 88 -4.21 11.91 -15.13
CA LEU A 88 -4.25 13.10 -14.28
C LEU A 88 -5.68 13.58 -13.98
N ASN A 89 -6.61 13.37 -14.90
CA ASN A 89 -8.01 13.80 -14.82
C ASN A 89 -8.93 12.57 -14.90
N PRO A 90 -9.09 11.82 -13.80
CA PRO A 90 -9.73 10.52 -13.84
C PRO A 90 -11.22 10.60 -14.21
N ILE A 91 -11.60 9.78 -15.19
CA ILE A 91 -12.99 9.47 -15.52
C ILE A 91 -13.22 7.98 -15.27
N GLY A 92 -14.12 7.67 -14.33
CA GLY A 92 -14.44 6.30 -13.94
C GLY A 92 -15.93 6.12 -13.67
N THR A 93 -16.31 4.91 -13.30
CA THR A 93 -17.71 4.50 -13.02
C THR A 93 -18.03 4.40 -11.53
N GLY A 94 -17.15 4.95 -10.67
CA GLY A 94 -17.28 4.90 -9.21
C GLY A 94 -18.37 5.81 -8.64
N PRO A 95 -18.66 5.69 -7.33
CA PRO A 95 -19.73 6.45 -6.66
C PRO A 95 -19.45 7.96 -6.53
N PHE A 96 -18.17 8.36 -6.65
CA PHE A 96 -17.72 9.74 -6.60
C PHE A 96 -16.89 10.08 -7.83
N GLN A 97 -16.96 11.34 -8.24
CA GLN A 97 -16.18 11.91 -9.34
C GLN A 97 -15.30 13.06 -8.82
N LEU A 98 -14.07 13.14 -9.32
CA LEU A 98 -13.15 14.22 -8.96
C LEU A 98 -13.70 15.56 -9.43
N LEU A 99 -13.71 16.54 -8.54
CA LEU A 99 -14.13 17.92 -8.85
C LEU A 99 -12.95 18.88 -8.82
N GLN A 100 -12.06 18.75 -7.83
CA GLN A 100 -10.86 19.58 -7.73
C GLN A 100 -9.77 18.82 -6.99
N TYR A 101 -8.53 18.97 -7.45
CA TYR A 101 -7.34 18.58 -6.71
C TYR A 101 -6.44 19.79 -6.53
N GLN A 102 -6.11 20.11 -5.27
CA GLN A 102 -5.08 21.09 -4.92
C GLN A 102 -3.95 20.32 -4.26
N LYS A 103 -2.82 20.25 -4.97
CA LYS A 103 -1.64 19.50 -4.55
C LYS A 103 -1.26 19.84 -3.10
N ASP A 104 -1.01 18.79 -2.31
CA ASP A 104 -0.59 18.86 -0.91
C ASP A 104 -1.56 19.61 0.04
N SER A 105 -2.79 19.92 -0.41
CA SER A 105 -3.78 20.68 0.36
C SER A 105 -5.12 19.96 0.49
N ARG A 106 -5.83 19.74 -0.63
CA ARG A 106 -7.16 19.14 -0.59
C ARG A 106 -7.56 18.40 -1.86
N ILE A 107 -8.42 17.41 -1.70
CA ILE A 107 -9.10 16.72 -2.80
C ILE A 107 -10.62 16.85 -2.58
N LEU A 108 -11.32 17.32 -3.59
CA LEU A 108 -12.76 17.49 -3.57
C LEU A 108 -13.40 16.55 -4.58
N TYR A 109 -14.32 15.73 -4.09
CA TYR A 109 -15.16 14.88 -4.91
C TYR A 109 -16.62 15.27 -4.73
N LYS A 110 -17.42 15.04 -5.77
CA LYS A 110 -18.89 15.10 -5.71
C LYS A 110 -19.46 13.70 -5.98
N ALA A 111 -20.61 13.38 -5.41
CA ALA A 111 -21.33 12.16 -5.73
C ALA A 111 -21.61 12.09 -7.25
N PHE A 112 -21.55 10.89 -7.82
CA PHE A 112 -21.88 10.66 -9.23
C PHE A 112 -23.36 10.27 -9.36
N PRO A 113 -24.24 11.14 -9.94
CA PRO A 113 -25.68 10.87 -9.99
C PRO A 113 -26.05 9.62 -10.80
N GLY A 114 -25.22 9.27 -11.80
CA GLY A 114 -25.37 8.10 -12.66
C GLY A 114 -24.65 6.84 -12.15
N TYR A 115 -24.26 6.80 -10.87
CA TYR A 115 -23.64 5.60 -10.31
C TYR A 115 -24.60 4.41 -10.40
N TRP A 116 -24.08 3.29 -10.90
CA TRP A 116 -24.85 2.08 -11.19
C TRP A 116 -25.25 1.29 -9.93
N GLY A 117 -24.54 1.50 -8.83
CA GLY A 117 -24.80 0.84 -7.54
C GLY A 117 -25.62 1.68 -6.57
N THR A 118 -25.47 1.39 -5.27
CA THR A 118 -26.11 2.18 -4.21
C THR A 118 -25.47 3.56 -4.13
N LYS A 119 -26.27 4.62 -4.29
CA LYS A 119 -25.78 6.00 -4.24
C LYS A 119 -25.24 6.35 -2.84
N PRO A 120 -24.15 7.11 -2.74
CA PRO A 120 -23.64 7.56 -1.45
C PRO A 120 -24.68 8.46 -0.76
N LYS A 121 -24.73 8.40 0.57
CA LYS A 121 -25.59 9.26 1.39
C LYS A 121 -25.01 10.67 1.59
N ILE A 122 -23.82 10.95 1.05
CA ILE A 122 -23.14 12.24 1.11
C ILE A 122 -22.93 12.76 -0.31
N ASP A 123 -23.20 14.06 -0.51
CA ASP A 123 -23.07 14.68 -1.83
C ASP A 123 -21.64 15.13 -2.15
N ARG A 124 -20.86 15.41 -1.10
CA ARG A 124 -19.47 15.87 -1.19
C ARG A 124 -18.57 15.05 -0.27
N LEU A 125 -17.42 14.67 -0.81
CA LEU A 125 -16.35 14.04 -0.06
C LEU A 125 -15.10 14.91 -0.18
N VAL A 126 -14.57 15.33 0.96
CA VAL A 126 -13.40 16.23 1.04
C VAL A 126 -12.28 15.54 1.78
N PHE A 127 -11.14 15.41 1.11
CA PHE A 127 -9.90 14.98 1.75
C PHE A 127 -9.09 16.22 2.08
N SER A 128 -8.96 16.53 3.37
CA SER A 128 -8.02 17.54 3.86
C SER A 128 -6.67 16.86 4.10
N ILE A 129 -5.67 17.15 3.26
CA ILE A 129 -4.35 16.52 3.33
C ILE A 129 -3.65 17.06 4.58
N THR A 130 -3.57 16.22 5.62
CA THR A 130 -3.00 16.59 6.92
C THR A 130 -2.00 15.51 7.33
N PRO A 131 -0.71 15.64 6.94
CA PRO A 131 0.30 14.60 7.17
C PRO A 131 0.59 14.33 8.64
N ASP A 132 0.54 15.37 9.48
CA ASP A 132 0.79 15.27 10.92
C ASP A 132 -0.40 14.63 11.67
N ALA A 133 -0.13 13.57 12.42
CA ALA A 133 -1.16 12.80 13.13
C ALA A 133 -1.78 13.56 14.31
N SER A 134 -0.99 14.38 15.01
CA SER A 134 -1.47 15.21 16.11
C SER A 134 -2.40 16.31 15.59
N VAL A 135 -2.10 16.90 14.43
CA VAL A 135 -2.98 17.85 13.76
C VAL A 135 -4.25 17.17 13.25
N ARG A 136 -4.18 15.95 12.70
CA ARG A 136 -5.38 15.17 12.35
C ARG A 136 -6.29 14.98 13.56
N TYR A 137 -5.73 14.62 14.71
CA TYR A 137 -6.51 14.43 15.91
C TYR A 137 -7.14 15.74 16.42
N ALA A 138 -6.39 16.84 16.43
CA ALA A 138 -6.93 18.15 16.80
C ALA A 138 -8.11 18.58 15.90
N LYS A 139 -8.02 18.32 14.58
CA LYS A 139 -9.13 18.57 13.64
C LYS A 139 -10.35 17.70 13.93
N LEU A 140 -10.15 16.42 14.26
CA LEU A 140 -11.24 15.52 14.63
C LEU A 140 -11.96 16.01 15.89
N GLN A 141 -11.20 16.46 16.90
CA GLN A 141 -11.76 17.01 18.15
C GLN A 141 -12.60 18.28 17.90
N LYS A 142 -12.15 19.14 16.99
CA LYS A 142 -12.87 20.36 16.57
C LYS A 142 -13.97 20.11 15.54
N ASN A 143 -14.18 18.86 15.11
CA ASN A 143 -15.10 18.50 14.04
C ASN A 143 -14.80 19.16 12.68
N GLU A 144 -13.55 19.58 12.45
CA GLU A 144 -13.08 20.03 11.14
C GLU A 144 -12.91 18.85 10.17
N CYS A 145 -12.74 17.63 10.71
CA CYS A 145 -12.87 16.38 9.98
C CYS A 145 -13.68 15.35 10.78
N GLN A 146 -14.33 14.42 10.08
CA GLN A 146 -15.18 13.39 10.69
C GLN A 146 -14.49 12.03 10.76
N VAL A 147 -13.43 11.83 9.97
CA VAL A 147 -12.65 10.59 9.92
C VAL A 147 -11.17 10.92 9.81
N MET A 148 -10.33 10.20 10.56
CA MET A 148 -8.88 10.20 10.36
C MET A 148 -8.27 8.79 10.36
N PRO A 149 -7.28 8.53 9.51
CA PRO A 149 -6.49 7.31 9.58
C PRO A 149 -5.22 7.51 10.44
N TYR A 150 -4.66 6.38 10.88
CA TYR A 150 -3.33 6.30 11.50
C TYR A 150 -3.12 7.31 12.66
N PRO A 151 -3.90 7.21 13.74
CA PRO A 151 -3.66 8.01 14.94
C PRO A 151 -2.27 7.72 15.53
N ASN A 152 -1.71 8.67 16.29
CA ASN A 152 -0.51 8.36 17.07
C ASN A 152 -0.84 7.27 18.10
N PRO A 153 0.03 6.27 18.30
CA PRO A 153 -0.17 5.28 19.35
C PRO A 153 -0.39 5.88 20.75
N ALA A 154 0.29 6.99 21.05
CA ALA A 154 0.15 7.69 22.34
C ALA A 154 -1.24 8.33 22.55
N ASP A 155 -1.95 8.67 21.48
CA ASP A 155 -3.27 9.29 21.56
C ASP A 155 -4.40 8.26 21.75
N ILE A 156 -4.11 6.96 21.56
CA ILE A 156 -5.13 5.90 21.56
C ILE A 156 -5.89 5.83 22.90
N ALA A 157 -5.19 5.93 24.03
CA ALA A 157 -5.84 5.89 25.35
C ALA A 157 -6.86 7.03 25.50
N ARG A 158 -6.46 8.25 25.15
CA ARG A 158 -7.33 9.44 25.18
C ARG A 158 -8.49 9.33 24.18
N MET A 159 -8.25 8.77 23.00
CA MET A 159 -9.31 8.54 22.00
C MET A 159 -10.36 7.53 22.48
N LYS A 160 -9.97 6.53 23.27
CA LYS A 160 -10.91 5.56 23.87
C LYS A 160 -11.83 6.20 24.91
N GLU A 161 -11.35 7.25 25.58
CA GLU A 161 -12.10 7.99 26.61
C GLU A 161 -12.97 9.11 26.03
N ASP A 162 -12.68 9.60 24.82
CA ASP A 162 -13.42 10.68 24.18
C ASP A 162 -14.78 10.20 23.65
N LYS A 163 -15.86 10.59 24.34
CA LYS A 163 -17.24 10.22 24.00
C LYS A 163 -17.72 10.71 22.64
N ASN A 164 -17.05 11.68 22.04
CA ASN A 164 -17.40 12.19 20.71
C ASN A 164 -16.80 11.34 19.59
N ILE A 165 -15.85 10.45 19.92
CA ILE A 165 -15.09 9.66 18.96
C ILE A 165 -15.45 8.18 19.14
N THR A 166 -15.72 7.53 18.02
CA THR A 166 -15.78 6.08 17.89
C THR A 166 -14.44 5.61 17.33
N LEU A 167 -13.61 5.04 18.19
CA LEU A 167 -12.35 4.42 17.78
C LEU A 167 -12.63 2.99 17.29
N LEU A 168 -12.49 2.75 15.99
CA LEU A 168 -12.58 1.41 15.42
C LEU A 168 -11.20 0.74 15.49
N GLU A 169 -11.15 -0.50 15.99
CA GLU A 169 -9.92 -1.31 16.03
C GLU A 169 -10.17 -2.72 15.52
N GLN A 170 -9.22 -3.22 14.71
CA GLN A 170 -9.20 -4.61 14.24
C GLN A 170 -7.74 -5.06 14.04
N PRO A 171 -7.45 -6.37 14.12
CA PRO A 171 -6.15 -6.91 13.72
C PRO A 171 -5.81 -6.54 12.26
N GLY A 172 -4.59 -6.07 12.01
CA GLY A 172 -4.14 -5.68 10.67
C GLY A 172 -3.79 -6.88 9.79
N LEU A 173 -4.20 -6.85 8.52
CA LEU A 173 -3.69 -7.74 7.47
C LEU A 173 -2.44 -7.10 6.82
N ASN A 174 -1.40 -6.86 7.61
CA ASN A 174 -0.19 -6.15 7.17
C ASN A 174 1.06 -6.62 7.92
N VAL A 175 2.22 -6.16 7.45
CA VAL A 175 3.52 -6.43 8.06
C VAL A 175 4.44 -5.23 7.86
N GLY A 176 5.20 -4.87 8.91
CA GLY A 176 6.31 -3.92 8.82
C GLY A 176 7.63 -4.67 8.87
N TYR A 177 8.53 -4.41 7.92
CA TYR A 177 9.83 -5.06 7.84
C TYR A 177 10.90 -4.12 7.27
N LEU A 178 12.17 -4.48 7.49
CA LEU A 178 13.31 -3.80 6.89
C LEU A 178 13.84 -4.65 5.73
N SER A 179 13.74 -4.13 4.51
CA SER A 179 14.30 -4.78 3.33
C SER A 179 15.81 -4.58 3.25
N PHE A 180 16.56 -5.66 3.05
CA PHE A 180 17.97 -5.59 2.69
C PHE A 180 18.11 -5.66 1.16
N ASN A 181 18.83 -4.71 0.56
CA ASN A 181 19.20 -4.83 -0.84
C ASN A 181 20.31 -5.88 -0.98
N THR A 182 19.94 -7.11 -1.36
CA THR A 182 20.85 -8.26 -1.45
C THR A 182 21.81 -8.22 -2.65
N GLU A 183 21.74 -7.20 -3.49
CA GLU A 183 22.69 -6.98 -4.59
C GLU A 183 23.82 -6.02 -4.19
N LYS A 184 23.71 -5.40 -3.01
CA LYS A 184 24.67 -4.40 -2.53
C LYS A 184 25.50 -4.97 -1.39
N LYS A 185 26.82 -5.05 -1.60
CA LYS A 185 27.76 -5.38 -0.53
C LYS A 185 27.64 -4.39 0.64
N PRO A 186 27.69 -4.86 1.91
CA PRO A 186 27.87 -6.25 2.36
C PRO A 186 26.55 -7.00 2.62
N LEU A 187 25.41 -6.47 2.17
CA LEU A 187 24.07 -7.04 2.42
C LEU A 187 23.75 -8.23 1.49
N ASP A 188 24.59 -8.51 0.50
CA ASP A 188 24.58 -9.71 -0.32
C ASP A 188 24.88 -10.98 0.50
N ASP A 189 25.67 -10.85 1.57
CA ASP A 189 25.99 -11.95 2.48
C ASP A 189 24.86 -12.24 3.49
N VAL A 190 24.34 -13.48 3.45
CA VAL A 190 23.31 -13.96 4.37
C VAL A 190 23.73 -13.83 5.85
N LYS A 191 25.01 -14.05 6.17
CA LYS A 191 25.49 -13.95 7.56
C LYS A 191 25.47 -12.52 8.08
N VAL A 192 25.71 -11.54 7.20
CA VAL A 192 25.58 -10.12 7.54
C VAL A 192 24.12 -9.79 7.83
N ARG A 193 23.18 -10.23 6.99
CA ARG A 193 21.74 -10.01 7.22
C ARG A 193 21.24 -10.68 8.51
N GLN A 194 21.69 -11.90 8.79
CA GLN A 194 21.41 -12.59 10.05
C GLN A 194 21.96 -11.83 11.24
N ALA A 195 23.21 -11.35 11.18
CA ALA A 195 23.81 -10.56 12.24
C ALA A 195 23.02 -9.27 12.53
N LEU A 196 22.62 -8.55 11.47
CA LEU A 196 21.80 -7.35 11.60
C LEU A 196 20.44 -7.67 12.23
N THR A 197 19.87 -8.84 11.95
CA THR A 197 18.60 -9.28 12.55
C THR A 197 18.77 -9.58 14.04
N TYR A 198 19.80 -10.35 14.44
CA TYR A 198 20.10 -10.61 15.86
C TYR A 198 20.42 -9.34 16.66
N ALA A 199 20.92 -8.29 16.00
CA ALA A 199 21.24 -7.01 16.64
C ALA A 199 20.01 -6.13 16.94
N VAL A 200 18.82 -6.46 16.44
CA VAL A 200 17.61 -5.64 16.60
C VAL A 200 16.73 -6.17 17.74
N ASN A 201 16.43 -5.31 18.71
CA ASN A 201 15.48 -5.62 19.76
C ASN A 201 14.04 -5.29 19.29
N LYS A 202 13.34 -6.29 18.74
CA LYS A 202 11.95 -6.13 18.27
C LYS A 202 10.98 -5.74 19.40
N GLU A 203 11.15 -6.30 20.60
CA GLU A 203 10.28 -5.99 21.75
C GLU A 203 10.39 -4.52 22.17
N ALA A 204 11.62 -3.99 22.20
CA ALA A 204 11.84 -2.57 22.47
C ALA A 204 11.18 -1.68 21.42
N ILE A 205 11.21 -2.07 20.14
CA ILE A 205 10.52 -1.35 19.06
C ILE A 205 9.00 -1.40 19.26
N ILE A 206 8.42 -2.56 19.57
CA ILE A 206 6.98 -2.69 19.82
C ILE A 206 6.57 -1.82 21.01
N LYS A 207 7.35 -1.82 22.09
CA LYS A 207 7.05 -1.00 23.28
C LYS A 207 7.16 0.49 23.00
N ALA A 208 8.25 0.94 22.37
CA ALA A 208 8.54 2.36 22.17
C ALA A 208 7.76 2.99 21.02
N VAL A 209 7.67 2.31 19.88
CA VAL A 209 7.06 2.84 18.65
C VAL A 209 5.59 2.49 18.56
N TYR A 210 5.23 1.23 18.79
CA TYR A 210 3.85 0.77 18.63
C TYR A 210 3.01 0.89 19.91
N GLN A 211 3.63 1.04 21.08
CA GLN A 211 2.96 1.22 22.37
C GLN A 211 1.86 0.17 22.63
N GLY A 212 2.11 -1.08 22.26
CA GLY A 212 1.16 -2.20 22.40
C GLY A 212 0.11 -2.30 21.28
N ALA A 213 0.09 -1.36 20.32
CA ALA A 213 -0.79 -1.41 19.15
C ALA A 213 -0.28 -2.35 18.04
N GLY A 214 0.60 -3.30 18.36
CA GLY A 214 1.21 -4.24 17.41
C GLY A 214 1.85 -5.43 18.11
N GLN A 215 2.28 -6.42 17.33
CA GLN A 215 2.98 -7.61 17.80
C GLN A 215 4.29 -7.81 17.03
N ALA A 216 5.27 -8.46 17.67
CA ALA A 216 6.51 -8.82 16.99
C ALA A 216 6.23 -9.86 15.90
N ALA A 217 6.70 -9.60 14.68
CA ALA A 217 6.51 -10.49 13.54
C ALA A 217 7.67 -11.49 13.40
N LYS A 218 7.34 -12.78 13.29
CA LYS A 218 8.27 -13.88 12.94
C LYS A 218 8.13 -14.34 11.48
N ASN A 219 6.97 -14.11 10.86
CA ASN A 219 6.66 -14.45 9.47
C ASN A 219 6.31 -13.19 8.68
N LEU A 220 6.34 -13.30 7.35
CA LEU A 220 5.90 -12.22 6.45
C LEU A 220 4.38 -12.03 6.51
N ILE A 221 3.62 -13.12 6.48
CA ILE A 221 2.16 -13.08 6.60
C ILE A 221 1.76 -12.95 8.08
N PRO A 222 0.69 -12.20 8.40
CA PRO A 222 0.22 -12.04 9.78
C PRO A 222 -0.52 -13.30 10.27
N PRO A 223 -0.66 -13.50 11.60
CA PRO A 223 -1.37 -14.66 12.17
C PRO A 223 -2.85 -14.77 11.78
N THR A 224 -3.45 -13.70 11.29
CA THR A 224 -4.84 -13.67 10.81
C THR A 224 -4.99 -14.24 9.40
N MET A 225 -3.89 -14.53 8.71
CA MET A 225 -3.90 -15.07 7.35
C MET A 225 -3.81 -16.59 7.38
N TRP A 226 -4.64 -17.24 6.57
CA TRP A 226 -4.54 -18.69 6.36
C TRP A 226 -3.16 -19.06 5.79
N GLY A 227 -2.61 -20.18 6.23
CA GLY A 227 -1.24 -20.61 5.86
C GLY A 227 -0.13 -20.06 6.77
N TYR A 228 -0.46 -19.30 7.82
CA TYR A 228 0.51 -18.90 8.84
C TYR A 228 1.16 -20.13 9.51
N ASN A 229 2.49 -20.16 9.55
CA ASN A 229 3.24 -21.26 10.16
C ASN A 229 3.74 -20.88 11.56
N ASP A 230 3.15 -21.50 12.58
CA ASP A 230 3.54 -21.24 13.97
C ASP A 230 4.85 -21.88 14.42
N ASP A 231 5.33 -22.90 13.69
CA ASP A 231 6.54 -23.64 14.03
C ASP A 231 7.83 -22.87 13.72
N VAL A 232 7.75 -21.83 12.88
CA VAL A 232 8.87 -20.94 12.56
C VAL A 232 9.43 -20.34 13.85
N LYS A 233 10.75 -20.51 14.05
CA LYS A 233 11.47 -19.93 15.18
C LYS A 233 12.03 -18.57 14.78
N ASP A 234 11.64 -17.54 15.51
CA ASP A 234 12.14 -16.18 15.27
C ASP A 234 13.61 -16.04 15.67
N TYR A 235 14.27 -15.05 15.08
CA TYR A 235 15.57 -14.59 15.54
C TYR A 235 15.42 -13.91 16.91
N THR A 236 16.22 -14.33 17.88
CA THR A 236 16.31 -13.69 19.18
C THR A 236 17.07 -12.36 19.10
N TYR A 237 16.89 -11.49 20.08
CA TYR A 237 17.78 -10.35 20.28
C TYR A 237 19.06 -10.83 20.96
N ASP A 238 20.16 -10.90 20.20
CA ASP A 238 21.47 -11.37 20.67
C ASP A 238 22.61 -10.57 20.00
N PRO A 239 22.98 -9.41 20.58
CA PRO A 239 24.07 -8.58 20.07
C PRO A 239 25.44 -9.29 20.05
N GLU A 240 25.68 -10.27 20.93
CA GLU A 240 26.96 -10.98 20.96
C GLU A 240 27.06 -11.96 19.80
N LYS A 241 26.00 -12.72 19.50
CA LYS A 241 25.92 -13.57 18.30
C LYS A 241 26.02 -12.73 17.02
N ALA A 242 25.41 -11.55 16.98
CA ALA A 242 25.58 -10.62 15.88
C ALA A 242 27.05 -10.22 15.67
N LYS A 243 27.76 -9.82 16.73
CA LYS A 243 29.20 -9.52 16.68
C LYS A 243 30.03 -10.72 16.22
N GLN A 244 29.72 -11.93 16.69
CA GLN A 244 30.42 -13.15 16.28
C GLN A 244 30.26 -13.43 14.77
N LEU A 245 29.04 -13.27 14.23
CA LEU A 245 28.76 -13.43 12.81
C LEU A 245 29.53 -12.42 11.95
N LEU A 246 29.68 -11.18 12.43
CA LEU A 246 30.43 -10.12 11.73
C LEU A 246 31.96 -10.28 11.86
N LYS A 247 32.47 -10.71 13.01
CA LYS A 247 33.93 -10.91 13.24
C LYS A 247 34.54 -11.97 12.33
N LYS A 248 33.81 -13.06 12.05
CA LYS A 248 34.26 -14.15 11.15
C LYS A 248 34.51 -13.70 9.70
N ARG A 249 34.15 -12.47 9.34
CA ARG A 249 34.21 -11.95 7.96
C ARG A 249 35.31 -10.90 7.74
N ALA A 250 36.29 -10.76 8.65
CA ALA A 250 37.36 -9.77 8.55
C ALA A 250 36.81 -8.39 8.16
N TRP A 251 35.85 -7.90 8.93
CA TRP A 251 35.33 -6.55 8.81
C TRP A 251 36.46 -5.56 9.20
N LYS A 252 37.32 -5.22 8.24
CA LYS A 252 38.25 -4.09 8.36
C LYS A 252 37.39 -2.86 8.60
N LYS A 253 37.30 -2.45 9.87
CA LYS A 253 36.66 -1.23 10.40
C LYS A 253 35.78 -0.52 9.37
N ALA A 254 34.48 -0.80 9.35
CA ALA A 254 33.57 0.10 8.66
C ALA A 254 33.73 1.50 9.22
N SER A 255 33.91 2.44 8.30
CA SER A 255 33.87 3.86 8.56
C SER A 255 32.62 4.23 9.39
N PRO A 256 32.71 5.20 10.32
CA PRO A 256 31.60 5.59 11.21
C PRO A 256 30.32 6.10 10.53
N SER A 257 30.27 6.12 9.20
CA SER A 257 29.24 6.79 8.40
C SER A 257 28.06 5.90 7.95
N ILE A 258 28.05 4.59 8.24
CA ILE A 258 26.93 3.70 7.84
C ILE A 258 25.66 3.93 8.69
N CYS A 259 25.75 4.67 9.80
CA CYS A 259 24.59 5.01 10.65
C CYS A 259 23.64 6.06 10.02
N GLY A 260 23.96 6.64 8.86
CA GLY A 260 23.31 7.88 8.38
C GLY A 260 22.09 7.75 7.48
N ARG A 261 21.76 6.59 6.88
CA ARG A 261 20.65 6.49 5.89
C ARG A 261 19.90 5.16 5.93
N CYS A 262 19.30 4.83 7.08
CA CYS A 262 18.10 4.00 7.05
C CYS A 262 16.92 4.91 6.71
N ARG A 263 16.37 4.81 5.50
CA ARG A 263 15.04 5.39 5.23
C ARG A 263 14.02 4.51 5.93
N TYR A 264 13.58 4.96 7.10
CA TYR A 264 12.44 4.38 7.79
C TYR A 264 11.18 4.70 7.00
N SER A 265 10.55 3.67 6.44
CA SER A 265 9.14 3.70 6.05
C SER A 265 8.40 2.87 7.09
N VAL A 266 7.72 3.53 8.01
CA VAL A 266 6.87 2.89 9.03
C VAL A 266 5.43 3.06 8.59
N ARG A 267 4.72 1.97 8.35
CA ARG A 267 3.24 1.95 8.35
C ARG A 267 2.75 0.92 9.35
N THR A 268 1.74 1.33 10.11
CA THR A 268 1.30 0.80 11.40
C THR A 268 0.53 -0.53 11.30
N THR A 269 0.65 -1.34 12.36
CA THR A 269 0.11 -2.72 12.49
C THR A 269 -1.33 -2.82 12.99
N ARG A 270 -2.00 -1.66 13.13
CA ARG A 270 -3.45 -1.54 13.16
C ARG A 270 -3.83 -0.53 12.10
N THR A 271 -5.02 -0.67 11.53
CA THR A 271 -5.68 0.43 10.82
C THR A 271 -6.78 0.97 11.74
N PRO A 272 -6.46 1.72 12.81
CA PRO A 272 -7.50 2.43 13.51
C PRO A 272 -7.98 3.55 12.62
N ALA A 273 -9.28 3.54 12.33
CA ALA A 273 -9.99 4.71 11.82
C ALA A 273 -10.82 5.24 12.99
N ALA A 274 -10.59 6.50 13.35
CA ALA A 274 -11.41 7.18 14.34
C ALA A 274 -12.51 7.94 13.60
N TRP A 275 -13.76 7.73 14.02
CA TRP A 275 -14.96 8.35 13.46
C TRP A 275 -15.60 9.24 14.51
N ARG A 276 -16.03 10.44 14.15
CA ARG A 276 -16.92 11.22 15.03
C ARG A 276 -18.35 10.72 14.88
N ARG A 277 -19.11 10.65 15.99
CA ARG A 277 -20.56 10.38 15.94
C ARG A 277 -21.33 11.54 15.35
#